data_AF-A0A9N9S4J6-F1
#
_entry.id   AF-A0A9N9S4J6-F1
#
_cell.length_a   1.000
_cell.length_b   1.000
_cell.length_c   1.000
_cell.angle_alpha   90.00
_cell.angle_beta   90.00
_cell.angle_gamma   90.00
#
_symmetry.space_group_name_H-M   'P 1'
#
loop_
_entity.id
_entity.type
_entity.pdbx_description
1 polymer ?
#
loop_
_entity_poly.entity_id
_entity_poly.type
_entity_poly.pdbx_seq_one_letter_code
_entity_poly.pdbx_strand_id
1 'polypeptide(L)'
;MDIIQSYKAGWKINQNDEACYIEIDDDVFKRENEEDVQWANLPDLLLEQIFSYLSISERYYCTLVCKDWYRAFYLKNVWRNFVIVDDTLCRQKFNYYSGWQPVLDCMRAQTCLTRIGRFIKGIEILPSYNFNNIAQFMVLLTFNIQQSRRSRCDPIYFEVGKRIKSFKYVFPCNMANNEQDVKLYGTGGSLLKTLKCLMFELNELRNLKLIDLMLERYEAKHLLDEVLESCEMALQSLYLVNVTSTHCPIMHVGLFFNLKVLTISPQNLDDDVLQLLASTAIRDLYIFQNNYSPNYAAACSEKAWKNFRKDNPKARVHLRAESASQKLVTLQSFAPINSVTYRTPKNKASLDIIKIIDLYKYTLETYGHESIPEFESQIEFDERIDNLLILMARQCPNLKSLTIRESISTSSLLLLAKIGINLIELNVRKSAVIEQMDWPKNPDWSDDFFAWLQISSSSKESTEKEISQILRCRWIMMSDESFEKLKISLSGFSM
;
A
#
# COMPACT_ATOMS: atom_id res chain seq x y z
N MET A 1 28.65 -55.81 7.86
CA MET A 1 27.21 -55.70 8.16
C MET A 1 27.04 -56.19 9.57
N ASP A 2 27.23 -55.29 10.54
CA ASP A 2 26.99 -55.56 11.95
C ASP A 2 25.84 -54.67 12.40
N ILE A 3 24.77 -55.33 12.83
CA ILE A 3 23.48 -54.73 13.16
C ILE A 3 23.61 -54.09 14.55
N ILE A 4 23.69 -52.76 14.60
CA ILE A 4 23.55 -52.00 15.85
C ILE A 4 22.06 -52.02 16.22
N GLN A 5 21.68 -52.91 17.16
CA GLN A 5 20.35 -52.90 17.76
C GLN A 5 20.26 -51.70 18.73
N SER A 6 19.45 -50.69 18.39
CA SER A 6 19.02 -49.67 19.35
C SER A 6 18.04 -50.30 20.35
N TYR A 7 18.43 -50.44 21.61
CA TYR A 7 17.49 -50.85 22.66
C TYR A 7 16.59 -49.67 23.04
N LYS A 8 15.27 -49.86 22.98
CA LYS A 8 14.29 -48.94 23.60
C LYS A 8 14.14 -49.31 25.07
N ALA A 9 14.04 -48.32 25.95
CA ALA A 9 13.84 -48.53 27.38
C ALA A 9 12.61 -49.43 27.65
N GLY A 10 12.76 -50.39 28.55
CA GLY A 10 11.71 -51.35 28.86
C GLY A 10 12.17 -52.49 29.77
N TRP A 11 11.20 -53.21 30.31
CA TRP A 11 11.43 -54.37 31.19
C TRP A 11 11.99 -55.56 30.41
N LYS A 12 13.04 -56.19 30.92
CA LYS A 12 13.59 -57.43 30.37
C LYS A 12 13.85 -58.43 31.48
N ILE A 13 13.55 -59.70 31.21
CA ILE A 13 13.86 -60.80 32.11
C ILE A 13 15.30 -61.24 31.85
N ASN A 14 16.10 -61.34 32.91
CA ASN A 14 17.49 -61.78 32.83
C ASN A 14 17.58 -63.32 32.76
N GLN A 15 18.79 -63.87 32.62
CA GLN A 15 19.00 -65.32 32.49
C GLN A 15 18.66 -66.14 33.75
N ASN A 16 18.30 -65.47 34.85
CA ASN A 16 17.88 -66.07 36.11
C ASN A 16 16.38 -65.87 36.38
N ASP A 17 15.58 -65.55 35.35
CA ASP A 17 14.12 -65.34 35.41
C ASP A 17 13.65 -64.17 36.31
N GLU A 18 14.52 -63.20 36.58
CA GLU A 18 14.16 -61.98 37.30
C GLU A 18 13.92 -60.81 36.34
N ALA A 19 12.85 -60.03 36.58
CA ALA A 19 12.52 -58.86 35.78
C ALA A 19 13.39 -57.66 36.19
N CYS A 20 14.26 -57.21 35.29
CA CYS A 20 15.09 -56.03 35.47
C CYS A 20 14.62 -54.90 34.54
N TYR A 21 14.53 -53.68 35.09
CA TYR A 21 14.28 -52.47 34.30
C TYR A 21 15.62 -51.87 33.86
N ILE A 22 15.77 -51.61 32.56
CA ILE A 22 16.96 -50.97 32.01
C ILE A 22 16.65 -49.48 31.85
N GLU A 23 17.17 -48.66 32.76
CA GLU A 23 17.21 -47.20 32.60
C GLU A 23 18.33 -46.85 31.62
N ILE A 24 18.03 -46.00 30.64
CA ILE A 24 19.04 -45.41 29.76
C ILE A 24 19.59 -44.22 30.54
N ASP A 25 20.85 -44.29 31.00
CA ASP A 25 21.56 -43.12 31.51
C ASP A 25 21.69 -42.09 30.37
N ASP A 26 20.92 -41.00 30.45
CA ASP A 26 20.92 -39.87 29.50
C ASP A 26 22.22 -39.03 29.51
N ASP A 27 23.30 -39.52 30.14
CA ASP A 27 24.50 -38.72 30.45
C ASP A 27 25.67 -38.86 29.46
N VAL A 28 25.42 -39.32 28.21
CA VAL A 28 26.49 -39.40 27.17
C VAL A 28 26.12 -38.69 25.86
N PHE A 29 25.39 -37.58 25.93
CA PHE A 29 25.41 -36.55 24.89
C PHE A 29 25.89 -35.22 25.48
N LYS A 30 27.20 -35.12 25.75
CA LYS A 30 27.86 -33.82 25.82
C LYS A 30 27.74 -33.17 24.43
N ARG A 31 26.71 -32.34 24.23
CA ARG A 31 26.69 -31.37 23.13
C ARG A 31 27.82 -30.39 23.38
N GLU A 32 28.81 -30.45 22.50
CA GLU A 32 29.83 -29.44 22.36
C GLU A 32 29.16 -28.09 22.12
N ASN A 33 29.41 -27.11 22.99
CA ASN A 33 29.35 -25.66 22.76
C ASN A 33 28.49 -25.16 21.57
N GLU A 34 27.19 -25.39 21.59
CA GLU A 34 26.27 -24.44 20.97
C GLU A 34 26.03 -23.36 22.01
N GLU A 35 26.46 -22.12 21.73
CA GLU A 35 25.91 -20.96 22.43
C GLU A 35 24.39 -21.02 22.22
N ASP A 36 23.68 -21.68 23.14
CA ASP A 36 22.23 -21.77 23.14
C ASP A 36 21.71 -20.35 23.29
N VAL A 37 21.47 -19.68 22.16
CA VAL A 37 20.75 -18.42 22.12
C VAL A 37 19.37 -18.74 22.65
N GLN A 38 19.16 -18.50 23.94
CA GLN A 38 17.91 -18.79 24.62
C GLN A 38 16.85 -17.85 24.05
N TRP A 39 16.15 -18.30 23.00
CA TRP A 39 15.02 -17.61 22.35
C TRP A 39 13.90 -17.23 23.34
N ALA A 40 13.86 -17.90 24.49
CA ALA A 40 12.99 -17.55 25.62
C ALA A 40 13.33 -16.19 26.22
N ASN A 41 14.62 -15.81 26.25
CA ASN A 41 15.14 -14.62 26.93
C ASN A 41 15.45 -13.47 25.98
N LEU A 42 14.76 -13.41 24.84
CA LEU A 42 14.92 -12.31 23.89
C LEU A 42 14.52 -10.95 24.53
N PRO A 43 15.27 -9.87 24.26
CA PRO A 43 14.89 -8.52 24.66
C PRO A 43 13.51 -8.11 24.11
N ASP A 44 12.77 -7.33 24.91
CA ASP A 44 11.43 -6.83 24.56
C ASP A 44 11.40 -6.13 23.19
N LEU A 45 12.45 -5.39 22.83
CA LEU A 45 12.54 -4.71 21.53
C LEU A 45 12.47 -5.70 20.34
N LEU A 46 13.14 -6.85 20.45
CA LEU A 46 13.12 -7.87 19.40
C LEU A 46 11.79 -8.61 19.39
N LEU A 47 11.23 -8.91 20.56
CA LEU A 47 9.90 -9.54 20.66
C LEU A 47 8.82 -8.62 20.08
N GLU A 48 8.85 -7.32 20.36
CA GLU A 48 7.92 -6.35 19.76
C GLU A 48 8.04 -6.33 18.23
N GLN A 49 9.26 -6.40 17.68
CA GLN A 49 9.47 -6.46 16.25
C GLN A 49 8.94 -7.77 15.65
N ILE A 50 9.21 -8.92 16.27
CA ILE A 50 8.68 -10.22 15.82
C ILE A 50 7.14 -10.19 15.80
N PHE A 51 6.53 -9.80 16.91
CA PHE A 51 5.07 -9.72 17.04
C PHE A 51 4.43 -8.72 16.07
N SER A 52 5.17 -7.69 15.63
CA SER A 52 4.66 -6.71 14.66
C SER A 52 4.34 -7.32 13.28
N TYR A 53 4.97 -8.44 12.92
CA TYR A 53 4.72 -9.17 11.68
C TYR A 53 3.61 -10.23 11.78
N LEU A 54 3.17 -10.56 12.99
CA LEU A 54 2.22 -11.63 13.25
C LEU A 54 0.77 -11.13 13.27
N SER A 55 -0.14 -11.99 12.81
CA SER A 55 -1.60 -11.83 12.99
C SER A 55 -2.01 -11.99 14.45
N ILE A 56 -3.23 -11.59 14.78
CA ILE A 56 -3.77 -11.67 16.15
C ILE A 56 -3.77 -13.11 16.67
N SER A 57 -4.13 -14.07 15.80
CA SER A 57 -4.16 -15.49 16.13
C SER A 57 -2.75 -16.03 16.39
N GLU A 58 -1.78 -15.68 15.55
CA GLU A 58 -0.38 -16.11 15.72
C GLU A 58 0.23 -15.52 16.99
N ARG A 59 -0.02 -14.24 17.29
CA ARG A 59 0.42 -13.61 18.55
C ARG A 59 -0.12 -14.36 19.76
N TYR A 60 -1.37 -14.83 19.70
CA TYR A 60 -1.95 -15.65 20.76
C TYR A 60 -1.21 -16.98 20.93
N TYR A 61 -0.93 -17.70 19.83
CA TYR A 61 -0.17 -18.94 19.90
C TYR A 61 1.26 -18.74 20.42
N CYS A 62 1.90 -17.62 20.08
CA CYS A 62 3.20 -17.24 20.64
C CYS A 62 3.18 -17.11 22.17
N THR A 63 2.05 -16.73 22.77
CA THR A 63 1.93 -16.66 24.23
C THR A 63 1.97 -18.00 24.94
N LEU A 64 1.77 -19.10 24.20
CA LEU A 64 1.77 -20.46 24.75
C LEU A 64 3.18 -21.06 24.80
N VAL A 65 4.19 -20.40 24.20
CA VAL A 65 5.56 -20.90 24.09
C VAL A 65 6.29 -20.82 25.44
N CYS A 66 6.34 -19.64 26.06
CA CYS A 66 6.98 -19.44 27.36
C CYS A 66 6.43 -18.19 28.08
N LYS A 67 6.83 -18.01 29.36
CA LYS A 67 6.38 -16.89 30.20
C LYS A 67 6.81 -15.51 29.65
N ASP A 68 8.00 -15.40 29.09
CA ASP A 68 8.49 -14.13 28.55
C ASP A 68 7.74 -13.73 27.27
N TRP A 69 7.43 -14.70 26.40
CA TRP A 69 6.60 -14.45 25.22
C TRP A 69 5.15 -14.13 25.60
N TYR A 70 4.63 -14.72 26.68
CA TYR A 70 3.35 -14.32 27.26
C TYR A 70 3.38 -12.87 27.77
N ARG A 71 4.45 -12.45 28.44
CA ARG A 71 4.62 -11.05 28.86
C ARG A 71 4.67 -10.12 27.66
N ALA A 72 5.44 -10.50 26.64
CA ALA A 72 5.65 -9.72 25.43
C ALA A 72 4.33 -9.42 24.70
N PHE A 73 3.35 -10.32 24.76
CA PHE A 73 2.02 -10.09 24.23
C PHE A 73 1.37 -8.81 24.76
N TYR A 74 1.63 -8.38 26.00
CA TYR A 74 1.02 -7.18 26.57
C TYR A 74 1.84 -5.90 26.36
N LEU A 75 2.92 -5.98 25.58
CA LEU A 75 3.73 -4.81 25.25
C LEU A 75 2.99 -3.84 24.33
N LYS A 76 3.34 -2.57 24.45
CA LYS A 76 2.62 -1.47 23.80
C LYS A 76 2.75 -1.49 22.29
N ASN A 77 3.95 -1.75 21.75
CA ASN A 77 4.16 -1.64 20.30
C ASN A 77 3.57 -2.83 19.54
N VAL A 78 3.39 -3.98 20.19
CA VAL A 78 2.70 -5.16 19.61
C VAL A 78 1.31 -4.77 19.10
N TRP A 79 0.54 -4.03 19.90
CA TRP A 79 -0.84 -3.64 19.57
C TRP A 79 -0.99 -2.28 18.93
N ARG A 80 0.11 -1.68 18.45
CA ARG A 80 0.08 -0.35 17.85
C ARG A 80 -0.89 -0.27 16.68
N ASN A 81 -0.89 -1.29 15.82
CA ASN A 81 -1.80 -1.42 14.68
C ASN A 81 -2.68 -2.66 14.90
N PHE A 82 -3.98 -2.49 14.72
CA PHE A 82 -4.97 -3.54 14.90
C PHE A 82 -5.70 -3.79 13.59
N VAL A 83 -5.44 -4.93 12.97
CA VAL A 83 -6.00 -5.32 11.67
C VAL A 83 -7.14 -6.31 11.89
N ILE A 84 -8.27 -6.05 11.26
CA ILE A 84 -9.52 -6.80 11.42
C ILE A 84 -9.92 -7.33 10.06
N VAL A 85 -9.95 -8.65 9.97
CA VAL A 85 -10.46 -9.44 8.85
C VAL A 85 -11.67 -10.26 9.31
N ASP A 86 -12.36 -10.96 8.39
CA ASP A 86 -13.67 -11.58 8.64
C ASP A 86 -13.74 -12.59 9.80
N ASP A 87 -12.64 -13.31 10.06
CA ASP A 87 -12.52 -14.34 11.09
C ASP A 87 -11.84 -13.83 12.38
N THR A 88 -11.48 -12.54 12.42
CA THR A 88 -10.81 -11.94 13.57
C THR A 88 -11.69 -12.02 14.81
N LEU A 89 -11.16 -12.67 15.87
CA LEU A 89 -11.87 -12.89 17.14
C LEU A 89 -13.22 -13.61 16.97
N CYS A 90 -13.34 -14.47 15.96
CA CYS A 90 -14.54 -15.25 15.72
C CYS A 90 -14.51 -16.62 16.39
N ARG A 91 -15.69 -17.23 16.47
CA ARG A 91 -15.92 -18.64 16.79
C ARG A 91 -16.73 -19.29 15.66
N GLN A 92 -16.51 -20.58 15.45
CA GLN A 92 -17.30 -21.34 14.48
C GLN A 92 -18.70 -21.60 15.04
N LYS A 93 -19.73 -21.22 14.29
CA LYS A 93 -21.13 -21.50 14.60
C LYS A 93 -21.79 -22.16 13.40
N PHE A 94 -22.48 -23.28 13.63
CA PHE A 94 -23.23 -23.96 12.59
C PHE A 94 -24.55 -23.23 12.32
N ASN A 95 -24.82 -22.94 11.05
CA ASN A 95 -26.06 -22.42 10.52
C ASN A 95 -26.68 -23.45 9.58
N TYR A 96 -27.95 -23.80 9.77
CA TYR A 96 -28.65 -24.81 8.97
C TYR A 96 -28.66 -24.52 7.46
N TYR A 97 -28.62 -23.25 7.06
CA TYR A 97 -28.66 -22.86 5.64
C TYR A 97 -27.29 -22.65 5.01
N SER A 98 -26.27 -22.36 5.81
CA SER A 98 -24.96 -21.89 5.31
C SER A 98 -23.77 -22.65 5.90
N GLY A 99 -24.03 -23.73 6.65
CA GLY A 99 -23.01 -24.57 7.26
C GLY A 99 -22.26 -23.87 8.39
N TRP A 100 -21.01 -24.28 8.63
CA TRP A 100 -20.13 -23.66 9.61
C TRP A 100 -19.68 -22.29 9.14
N GLN A 101 -20.00 -21.26 9.92
CA GLN A 101 -19.61 -19.89 9.63
C GLN A 101 -18.88 -19.27 10.82
N PRO A 102 -17.84 -18.45 10.58
CA PRO A 102 -17.22 -17.66 11.62
C PRO A 102 -18.19 -16.55 12.06
N VAL A 103 -18.52 -16.54 13.35
CA VAL A 103 -19.32 -15.49 13.99
C VAL A 103 -18.47 -14.80 15.04
N LEU A 104 -18.51 -13.47 15.09
CA LEU A 104 -17.77 -12.70 16.08
C LEU A 104 -18.09 -13.20 17.50
N ASP A 105 -17.04 -13.52 18.26
CA ASP A 105 -17.18 -13.82 19.67
C ASP A 105 -17.14 -12.50 20.44
N CYS A 106 -18.31 -11.92 20.71
CA CYS A 106 -18.43 -10.63 21.37
C CYS A 106 -17.72 -10.59 22.73
N MET A 107 -17.70 -11.71 23.48
CA MET A 107 -17.02 -11.78 24.77
C MET A 107 -15.50 -11.73 24.61
N ARG A 108 -14.97 -12.47 23.61
CA ARG A 108 -13.55 -12.43 23.26
C ARG A 108 -13.14 -11.04 22.77
N ALA A 109 -13.94 -10.43 21.89
CA ALA A 109 -13.71 -9.08 21.39
C ALA A 109 -13.71 -8.04 22.51
N GLN A 110 -14.69 -8.10 23.41
CA GLN A 110 -14.78 -7.22 24.57
C GLN A 110 -13.58 -7.35 25.52
N THR A 111 -13.16 -8.59 25.79
CA THR A 111 -11.99 -8.87 26.65
C THR A 111 -10.70 -8.38 25.99
N CYS A 112 -10.58 -8.52 24.68
CA CYS A 112 -9.46 -8.00 23.91
C CYS A 112 -9.39 -6.46 24.02
N LEU A 113 -10.47 -5.77 23.65
CA LEU A 113 -10.54 -4.31 23.63
C LEU A 113 -10.26 -3.68 25.00
N THR A 114 -10.75 -4.26 26.09
CA THR A 114 -10.50 -3.76 27.46
C THR A 114 -9.04 -3.94 27.90
N ARG A 115 -8.37 -5.03 27.47
CA ARG A 115 -6.96 -5.27 27.83
C ARG A 115 -5.99 -4.44 27.01
N ILE A 116 -6.15 -4.41 25.69
CA ILE A 116 -5.15 -3.83 24.76
C ILE A 116 -5.60 -2.52 24.11
N GLY A 117 -6.87 -2.12 24.22
CA GLY A 117 -7.45 -1.00 23.47
C GLY A 117 -6.79 0.36 23.74
N ARG A 118 -6.11 0.52 24.88
CA ARG A 118 -5.32 1.72 25.24
C ARG A 118 -4.00 1.87 24.45
N PHE A 119 -3.55 0.79 23.82
CA PHE A 119 -2.30 0.75 23.05
C PHE A 119 -2.52 0.97 21.55
N ILE A 120 -3.75 0.78 21.08
CA ILE A 120 -4.12 0.91 19.67
C ILE A 120 -3.95 2.35 19.20
N LYS A 121 -3.18 2.52 18.11
CA LYS A 121 -2.99 3.79 17.41
C LYS A 121 -3.54 3.76 15.98
N GLY A 122 -3.55 2.60 15.35
CA GLY A 122 -4.08 2.39 14.01
C GLY A 122 -5.08 1.25 13.99
N ILE A 123 -6.19 1.43 13.28
CA ILE A 123 -7.19 0.39 13.04
C ILE A 123 -7.36 0.23 11.54
N GLU A 124 -7.29 -1.01 11.07
CA GLU A 124 -7.54 -1.37 9.68
C GLU A 124 -8.63 -2.43 9.63
N ILE A 125 -9.73 -2.12 8.92
CA ILE A 125 -10.86 -3.01 8.73
C ILE A 125 -10.87 -3.42 7.25
N LEU A 126 -10.63 -4.71 7.02
CA LEU A 126 -10.45 -5.33 5.71
C LEU A 126 -11.40 -6.54 5.56
N PRO A 127 -12.72 -6.33 5.48
CA PRO A 127 -13.68 -7.40 5.20
C PRO A 127 -13.44 -8.02 3.82
N SER A 128 -13.71 -9.31 3.70
CA SER A 128 -13.79 -10.00 2.41
C SER A 128 -15.25 -10.36 2.09
N TYR A 129 -16.00 -10.91 3.04
CA TYR A 129 -17.39 -11.33 2.82
C TYR A 129 -18.33 -11.23 4.05
N ASN A 130 -17.83 -11.06 5.28
CA ASN A 130 -18.67 -11.11 6.49
C ASN A 130 -18.88 -9.73 7.15
N PHE A 131 -19.75 -8.92 6.55
CA PHE A 131 -20.05 -7.56 7.03
C PHE A 131 -20.70 -7.51 8.41
N ASN A 132 -21.41 -8.56 8.81
CA ASN A 132 -22.11 -8.57 10.09
C ASN A 132 -21.12 -8.63 11.26
N ASN A 133 -20.07 -9.46 11.15
CA ASN A 133 -19.01 -9.50 12.15
C ASN A 133 -18.30 -8.14 12.27
N ILE A 134 -18.02 -7.50 11.14
CA ILE A 134 -17.38 -6.17 11.11
C ILE A 134 -18.28 -5.10 11.73
N ALA A 135 -19.57 -5.07 11.38
CA ALA A 135 -20.53 -4.15 11.98
C ALA A 135 -20.60 -4.33 13.50
N GLN A 136 -20.72 -5.57 13.98
CA GLN A 136 -20.74 -5.86 15.42
C GLN A 136 -19.44 -5.45 16.11
N PHE A 137 -18.29 -5.70 15.49
CA PHE A 137 -17.02 -5.26 16.03
C PHE A 137 -16.96 -3.73 16.14
N MET A 138 -17.36 -2.99 15.10
CA MET A 138 -17.40 -1.53 15.13
C MET A 138 -18.31 -1.02 16.24
N VAL A 139 -19.49 -1.62 16.43
CA VAL A 139 -20.38 -1.29 17.55
C VAL A 139 -19.70 -1.51 18.91
N LEU A 140 -19.03 -2.65 19.10
CA LEU A 140 -18.31 -2.94 20.34
C LEU A 140 -17.19 -1.94 20.58
N LEU A 141 -16.41 -1.61 19.55
CA LEU A 141 -15.34 -0.62 19.65
C LEU A 141 -15.89 0.75 20.05
N THR A 142 -16.91 1.24 19.33
CA THR A 142 -17.60 2.50 19.64
C THR A 142 -18.07 2.51 21.09
N PHE A 143 -18.70 1.43 21.56
CA PHE A 143 -19.14 1.31 22.95
C PHE A 143 -17.98 1.43 23.94
N ASN A 144 -16.87 0.74 23.71
CA ASN A 144 -15.70 0.80 24.61
C ASN A 144 -15.08 2.21 24.67
N ILE A 145 -15.05 2.93 23.55
CA ILE A 145 -14.58 4.32 23.49
C ILE A 145 -15.53 5.24 24.26
N GLN A 146 -16.83 5.06 24.11
CA GLN A 146 -17.82 5.85 24.87
C GLN A 146 -17.72 5.60 26.37
N GLN A 147 -17.52 4.34 26.80
CA GLN A 147 -17.30 4.04 28.23
C GLN A 147 -16.03 4.68 28.76
N SER A 148 -14.94 4.70 27.97
CA SER A 148 -13.65 5.29 28.39
C SER A 148 -13.74 6.81 28.66
N ARG A 149 -14.72 7.48 28.05
CA ARG A 149 -14.95 8.92 28.14
C ARG A 149 -15.88 9.34 29.28
N ARG A 150 -16.59 8.41 29.91
CA ARG A 150 -17.52 8.73 31.01
C ARG A 150 -16.74 9.25 32.21
N SER A 151 -17.30 10.26 32.91
CA SER A 151 -16.68 10.87 34.09
C SER A 151 -16.42 9.88 35.24
N ARG A 152 -17.19 8.78 35.31
CA ARG A 152 -16.97 7.64 36.21
C ARG A 152 -16.72 6.37 35.38
N CYS A 153 -15.57 6.34 34.71
CA CYS A 153 -15.14 5.20 33.91
C CYS A 153 -14.66 4.06 34.82
N ASP A 154 -15.12 2.83 34.53
CA ASP A 154 -14.53 1.63 35.11
C ASP A 154 -13.06 1.50 34.63
N PRO A 155 -12.08 1.21 35.51
CA PRO A 155 -10.68 1.02 35.13
C PRO A 155 -10.45 0.09 33.93
N ILE A 156 -11.34 -0.86 33.65
CA ILE A 156 -11.21 -1.76 32.50
C ILE A 156 -11.30 -1.05 31.14
N TYR A 157 -11.98 0.10 31.05
CA TYR A 157 -12.12 0.88 29.82
C TYR A 157 -11.10 2.02 29.72
N PHE A 158 -10.21 2.15 30.70
CA PHE A 158 -9.30 3.28 30.80
C PHE A 158 -8.49 3.52 29.51
N GLU A 159 -8.62 4.72 28.96
CA GLU A 159 -7.96 5.20 27.73
C GLU A 159 -8.22 4.39 26.45
N VAL A 160 -9.23 3.51 26.42
CA VAL A 160 -9.56 2.77 25.20
C VAL A 160 -9.94 3.73 24.08
N GLY A 161 -9.24 3.61 22.95
CA GLY A 161 -9.41 4.39 21.73
C GLY A 161 -8.93 5.84 21.75
N LYS A 162 -8.52 6.38 22.89
CA LYS A 162 -8.01 7.76 23.02
C LYS A 162 -6.80 8.04 22.10
N ARG A 163 -6.00 7.03 21.79
CA ARG A 163 -4.75 7.15 21.02
C ARG A 163 -4.88 6.76 19.55
N ILE A 164 -6.08 6.46 19.08
CA ILE A 164 -6.31 6.09 17.68
C ILE A 164 -6.13 7.34 16.81
N LYS A 165 -5.10 7.31 15.96
CA LYS A 165 -4.72 8.39 15.04
C LYS A 165 -4.85 8.00 13.58
N SER A 166 -5.04 6.71 13.29
CA SER A 166 -5.18 6.20 11.93
C SER A 166 -6.34 5.21 11.86
N PHE A 167 -7.21 5.39 10.87
CA PHE A 167 -8.35 4.51 10.62
C PHE A 167 -8.43 4.23 9.12
N LYS A 168 -8.47 2.95 8.75
CA LYS A 168 -8.60 2.47 7.38
C LYS A 168 -9.78 1.52 7.30
N TYR A 169 -10.67 1.77 6.35
CA TYR A 169 -11.79 0.92 6.02
C TYR A 169 -11.78 0.67 4.51
N VAL A 170 -11.68 -0.60 4.12
CA VAL A 170 -11.77 -1.04 2.72
C VAL A 170 -13.03 -1.87 2.58
N PHE A 171 -13.93 -1.48 1.69
CA PHE A 171 -15.11 -2.29 1.42
C PHE A 171 -14.89 -3.23 0.24
N PRO A 172 -15.13 -4.54 0.38
CA PRO A 172 -15.10 -5.49 -0.72
C PRO A 172 -16.36 -5.29 -1.60
N CYS A 173 -16.32 -4.29 -2.47
CA CYS A 173 -17.44 -3.94 -3.35
C CYS A 173 -17.71 -4.99 -4.43
N ASN A 174 -16.73 -5.85 -4.75
CA ASN A 174 -16.90 -6.97 -5.66
C ASN A 174 -17.08 -8.27 -4.88
N MET A 175 -18.32 -8.74 -4.81
CA MET A 175 -18.67 -10.00 -4.13
C MET A 175 -18.83 -11.19 -5.09
N ALA A 176 -18.60 -10.97 -6.39
CA ALA A 176 -18.56 -12.04 -7.36
C ALA A 176 -17.14 -12.57 -7.49
N ASN A 177 -16.95 -13.88 -7.33
CA ASN A 177 -15.66 -14.56 -7.58
C ASN A 177 -15.26 -14.56 -9.07
N ASN A 178 -16.04 -13.95 -9.96
CA ASN A 178 -15.81 -13.95 -11.40
C ASN A 178 -15.35 -12.55 -11.86
N GLU A 179 -14.14 -12.48 -12.41
CA GLU A 179 -13.54 -11.24 -12.93
C GLU A 179 -14.29 -10.64 -14.13
N GLN A 180 -15.19 -11.40 -14.77
CA GLN A 180 -15.83 -11.03 -16.04
C GLN A 180 -17.16 -10.28 -15.89
N ASP A 181 -17.83 -10.36 -14.73
CA ASP A 181 -19.11 -9.68 -14.49
C ASP A 181 -19.11 -9.03 -13.09
N VAL A 182 -18.41 -7.90 -12.98
CA VAL A 182 -18.22 -7.18 -11.72
C VAL A 182 -19.50 -6.44 -11.35
N LYS A 183 -20.39 -7.09 -10.60
CA LYS A 183 -21.48 -6.42 -9.91
C LYS A 183 -20.94 -5.73 -8.67
N LEU A 184 -20.89 -4.40 -8.72
CA LEU A 184 -20.46 -3.57 -7.60
C LEU A 184 -21.62 -3.36 -6.63
N TYR A 185 -21.35 -3.62 -5.36
CA TYR A 185 -22.27 -3.36 -4.25
C TYR A 185 -21.79 -2.14 -3.46
N GLY A 186 -22.75 -1.37 -2.93
CA GLY A 186 -22.48 -0.20 -2.07
C GLY A 186 -22.56 -0.51 -0.58
N THR A 187 -21.86 0.29 0.22
CA THR A 187 -21.95 0.33 1.70
C THR A 187 -23.10 1.20 2.18
N GLY A 188 -24.34 0.82 1.88
CA GLY A 188 -25.50 1.58 2.36
C GLY A 188 -25.94 1.21 3.79
N GLY A 189 -26.88 1.99 4.32
CA GLY A 189 -27.75 1.56 5.43
C GLY A 189 -27.05 1.38 6.79
N SER A 190 -27.31 0.25 7.46
CA SER A 190 -26.89 0.03 8.86
C SER A 190 -25.38 -0.04 9.05
N LEU A 191 -24.65 -0.56 8.05
CA LEU A 191 -23.20 -0.65 8.08
C LEU A 191 -22.57 0.74 8.01
N LEU A 192 -23.05 1.58 7.08
CA LEU A 192 -22.63 2.97 6.99
C LEU A 192 -22.94 3.75 8.26
N LYS A 193 -24.15 3.61 8.80
CA LYS A 193 -24.50 4.24 10.08
C LYS A 193 -23.53 3.85 11.18
N THR A 194 -23.19 2.57 11.28
CA THR A 194 -22.24 2.07 12.28
C THR A 194 -20.84 2.65 12.07
N LEU A 195 -20.37 2.71 10.82
CA LEU A 195 -19.10 3.32 10.43
C LEU A 195 -19.05 4.80 10.83
N LYS A 196 -20.11 5.57 10.51
CA LYS A 196 -20.24 6.99 10.86
C LYS A 196 -20.20 7.19 12.39
N CYS A 197 -20.94 6.38 13.15
CA CYS A 197 -20.89 6.41 14.61
C CYS A 197 -19.50 6.12 15.16
N LEU A 198 -18.76 5.16 14.58
CA LEU A 198 -17.39 4.89 15.00
C LEU A 198 -16.48 6.07 14.68
N MET A 199 -16.55 6.63 13.47
CA MET A 199 -15.73 7.76 13.04
C MET A 199 -15.94 8.99 13.93
N PHE A 200 -17.19 9.27 14.35
CA PHE A 200 -17.51 10.34 15.30
C PHE A 200 -16.73 10.22 16.62
N GLU A 201 -16.55 8.99 17.12
CA GLU A 201 -15.86 8.74 18.38
C GLU A 201 -14.32 8.83 18.26
N LEU A 202 -13.75 8.94 17.05
CA LEU A 202 -12.30 8.95 16.82
C LEU A 202 -11.70 10.37 16.78
N ASN A 203 -11.85 11.14 17.86
CA ASN A 203 -11.54 12.58 17.89
C ASN A 203 -10.06 12.97 17.72
N GLU A 204 -9.11 12.02 17.80
CA GLU A 204 -7.67 12.29 17.58
C GLU A 204 -7.18 11.82 16.19
N LEU A 205 -8.11 11.56 15.25
CA LEU A 205 -7.78 11.02 13.95
C LEU A 205 -6.94 12.00 13.12
N ARG A 206 -5.80 11.52 12.65
CA ARG A 206 -4.89 12.25 11.75
C ARG A 206 -4.93 11.70 10.33
N ASN A 207 -5.16 10.39 10.20
CA ASN A 207 -5.18 9.68 8.93
C ASN A 207 -6.49 8.91 8.79
N LEU A 208 -7.29 9.24 7.79
CA LEU A 208 -8.54 8.55 7.47
C LEU A 208 -8.46 7.96 6.06
N LYS A 209 -8.68 6.66 5.92
CA LYS A 209 -8.79 5.99 4.62
C LYS A 209 -10.13 5.28 4.48
N LEU A 210 -10.92 5.70 3.50
CA LEU A 210 -12.18 5.11 3.10
C LEU A 210 -12.07 4.71 1.63
N ILE A 211 -12.17 3.40 1.37
CA ILE A 211 -11.86 2.82 0.06
C ILE A 211 -13.02 1.94 -0.40
N ASP A 212 -13.44 2.14 -1.63
CA ASP A 212 -14.41 1.35 -2.39
C ASP A 212 -15.80 1.26 -1.74
N LEU A 213 -16.24 2.33 -1.06
CA LEU A 213 -17.55 2.39 -0.40
C LEU A 213 -18.74 2.28 -1.36
N MET A 214 -18.59 2.77 -2.60
CA MET A 214 -19.62 2.71 -3.66
C MET A 214 -21.02 3.21 -3.23
N LEU A 215 -21.07 4.30 -2.46
CA LEU A 215 -22.29 4.92 -1.94
C LEU A 215 -23.15 5.56 -3.03
N GLU A 216 -24.43 5.72 -2.70
CA GLU A 216 -25.33 6.60 -3.44
C GLU A 216 -25.03 8.07 -3.13
N ARG A 217 -25.42 8.98 -4.05
CA ARG A 217 -25.09 10.41 -3.95
C ARG A 217 -25.58 11.05 -2.66
N TYR A 218 -26.76 10.66 -2.17
CA TYR A 218 -27.32 11.25 -0.96
C TYR A 218 -26.54 10.81 0.29
N GLU A 219 -26.11 9.55 0.38
CA GLU A 219 -25.30 9.06 1.50
C GLU A 219 -23.90 9.66 1.47
N ALA A 220 -23.28 9.72 0.28
CA ALA A 220 -21.92 10.22 0.11
C ALA A 220 -21.76 11.69 0.52
N LYS A 221 -22.76 12.53 0.24
CA LYS A 221 -22.79 13.94 0.65
C LYS A 221 -22.81 14.13 2.17
N HIS A 222 -23.16 13.11 2.93
CA HIS A 222 -23.22 13.16 4.39
C HIS A 222 -22.18 12.24 5.04
N LEU A 223 -21.23 11.69 4.27
CA LEU A 223 -20.29 10.69 4.75
C LEU A 223 -19.35 11.23 5.84
N LEU A 224 -18.91 12.48 5.68
CA LEU A 224 -17.85 13.09 6.49
C LEU A 224 -18.37 14.11 7.51
N ASP A 225 -19.70 14.23 7.68
CA ASP A 225 -20.31 15.20 8.62
C ASP A 225 -19.78 15.00 10.05
N GLU A 226 -19.79 13.76 10.55
CA GLU A 226 -19.32 13.39 11.88
C GLU A 226 -17.80 13.50 12.03
N VAL A 227 -17.07 13.33 10.92
CA VAL A 227 -15.60 13.49 10.91
C VAL A 227 -15.24 14.96 10.98
N LEU A 228 -15.99 15.84 10.32
CA LEU A 228 -15.82 17.28 10.47
C LEU A 228 -16.09 17.70 11.90
N GLU A 229 -17.21 17.28 12.49
CA GLU A 229 -17.56 17.65 13.87
C GLU A 229 -16.49 17.22 14.90
N SER A 230 -15.86 16.07 14.69
CA SER A 230 -14.90 15.50 15.64
C SER A 230 -13.42 15.86 15.35
N CYS A 231 -13.05 16.04 14.08
CA CYS A 231 -11.65 16.02 13.62
C CYS A 231 -11.26 17.17 12.67
N GLU A 232 -12.08 18.22 12.53
CA GLU A 232 -11.85 19.38 11.63
C GLU A 232 -10.39 19.90 11.66
N MET A 233 -9.84 20.07 12.86
CA MET A 233 -8.48 20.59 13.08
C MET A 233 -7.42 19.50 13.30
N ALA A 234 -7.82 18.23 13.41
CA ALA A 234 -6.91 17.12 13.71
C ALA A 234 -6.42 16.40 12.46
N LEU A 235 -7.27 16.31 11.43
CA LEU A 235 -7.02 15.50 10.25
C LEU A 235 -5.90 16.09 9.37
N GLN A 236 -4.96 15.23 8.97
CA GLN A 236 -3.77 15.61 8.19
C GLN A 236 -3.68 14.87 6.86
N SER A 237 -4.19 13.64 6.79
CA SER A 237 -4.25 12.83 5.59
C SER A 237 -5.64 12.21 5.44
N LEU A 238 -6.22 12.37 4.25
CA LEU A 238 -7.53 11.86 3.90
C LEU A 238 -7.44 11.09 2.58
N TYR A 239 -7.98 9.88 2.55
CA TYR A 239 -7.97 9.00 1.40
C TYR A 239 -9.42 8.56 1.12
N LEU A 240 -9.99 9.04 0.01
CA LEU A 240 -11.36 8.82 -0.42
C LEU A 240 -11.34 8.20 -1.82
N VAL A 241 -11.22 6.88 -1.88
CA VAL A 241 -11.15 6.17 -3.17
C VAL A 241 -12.47 5.46 -3.43
N ASN A 242 -13.07 5.75 -4.58
CA ASN A 242 -14.38 5.27 -5.00
C ASN A 242 -15.43 5.30 -3.88
N VAL A 243 -15.59 6.48 -3.28
CA VAL A 243 -16.68 6.71 -2.34
C VAL A 243 -18.03 6.55 -3.04
N THR A 244 -18.11 6.92 -4.32
CA THR A 244 -19.28 6.70 -5.17
C THR A 244 -18.90 6.02 -6.49
N SER A 245 -19.86 5.32 -7.08
CA SER A 245 -19.74 4.71 -8.42
C SER A 245 -19.96 5.70 -9.56
N THR A 246 -20.63 6.83 -9.29
CA THR A 246 -20.92 7.89 -10.26
C THR A 246 -20.33 9.22 -9.81
N HIS A 247 -20.31 10.21 -10.71
CA HIS A 247 -19.86 11.56 -10.39
C HIS A 247 -20.62 12.13 -9.19
N CYS A 248 -19.91 12.40 -8.10
CA CYS A 248 -20.42 12.97 -6.86
C CYS A 248 -19.28 13.68 -6.10
N PRO A 249 -19.10 14.99 -6.31
CA PRO A 249 -18.07 15.79 -5.65
C PRO A 249 -18.24 15.76 -4.13
N ILE A 250 -17.14 15.60 -3.38
CA ILE A 250 -17.15 15.54 -1.91
C ILE A 250 -16.61 16.85 -1.34
N MET A 251 -17.48 17.81 -1.08
CA MET A 251 -17.09 19.18 -0.67
C MET A 251 -16.39 19.26 0.69
N HIS A 252 -16.67 18.31 1.59
CA HIS A 252 -16.10 18.24 2.94
C HIS A 252 -14.58 18.31 2.98
N VAL A 253 -13.91 17.85 1.92
CA VAL A 253 -12.44 17.85 1.86
C VAL A 253 -11.84 19.26 1.99
N GLY A 254 -12.59 20.30 1.59
CA GLY A 254 -12.16 21.69 1.69
C GLY A 254 -12.29 22.31 3.07
N LEU A 255 -12.95 21.63 4.01
CA LEU A 255 -13.23 22.14 5.36
C LEU A 255 -12.20 21.67 6.40
N PHE A 256 -11.33 20.71 6.05
CA PHE A 256 -10.26 20.25 6.94
C PHE A 256 -9.03 21.17 6.86
N PHE A 257 -8.92 22.12 7.79
CA PHE A 257 -7.89 23.17 7.75
C PHE A 257 -6.44 22.66 7.81
N ASN A 258 -6.20 21.54 8.50
CA ASN A 258 -4.86 20.96 8.66
C ASN A 258 -4.56 19.83 7.67
N LEU A 259 -5.43 19.62 6.68
CA LEU A 259 -5.25 18.60 5.65
C LEU A 259 -4.04 18.96 4.77
N LYS A 260 -3.07 18.04 4.72
CA LYS A 260 -1.84 18.19 3.92
C LYS A 260 -1.83 17.26 2.73
N VAL A 261 -2.39 16.07 2.89
CA VAL A 261 -2.40 15.02 1.87
C VAL A 261 -3.83 14.59 1.62
N LEU A 262 -4.30 14.73 0.38
CA LEU A 262 -5.60 14.25 -0.05
C LEU A 262 -5.41 13.25 -1.18
N THR A 263 -5.93 12.04 -1.03
CA THR A 263 -6.12 11.11 -2.15
C THR A 263 -7.61 10.99 -2.45
N ILE A 264 -7.99 11.22 -3.70
CA ILE A 264 -9.40 11.21 -4.11
C ILE A 264 -9.55 10.58 -5.50
N SER A 265 -10.65 9.86 -5.73
CA SER A 265 -10.96 9.36 -7.06
C SER A 265 -11.54 10.46 -7.97
N PRO A 266 -11.28 10.45 -9.29
CA PRO A 266 -11.66 11.57 -10.15
C PRO A 266 -13.18 11.84 -10.20
N GLN A 267 -14.03 10.82 -10.05
CA GLN A 267 -15.49 11.03 -10.00
C GLN A 267 -15.97 11.73 -8.72
N ASN A 268 -15.11 11.86 -7.71
CA ASN A 268 -15.40 12.56 -6.46
C ASN A 268 -14.78 13.96 -6.39
N LEU A 269 -14.17 14.42 -7.49
CA LEU A 269 -13.53 15.72 -7.62
C LEU A 269 -14.18 16.53 -8.75
N ASP A 270 -14.41 17.82 -8.52
CA ASP A 270 -14.86 18.76 -9.55
C ASP A 270 -14.25 20.16 -9.33
N ASP A 271 -14.70 21.12 -10.14
CA ASP A 271 -14.24 22.50 -10.10
C ASP A 271 -14.50 23.19 -8.75
N ASP A 272 -15.65 22.93 -8.13
CA ASP A 272 -16.04 23.53 -6.86
C ASP A 272 -15.18 22.98 -5.72
N VAL A 273 -14.93 21.66 -5.70
CA VAL A 273 -13.99 21.04 -4.76
C VAL A 273 -12.60 21.62 -4.95
N LEU A 274 -12.10 21.77 -6.19
CA LEU A 274 -10.79 22.38 -6.43
C LEU A 274 -10.72 23.82 -5.93
N GLN A 275 -11.77 24.61 -6.12
CA GLN A 275 -11.83 25.98 -5.62
C GLN A 275 -11.76 26.03 -4.09
N LEU A 276 -12.43 25.10 -3.39
CA LEU A 276 -12.30 24.99 -1.93
C LEU A 276 -10.86 24.63 -1.53
N LEU A 277 -10.28 23.60 -2.17
CA LEU A 277 -8.93 23.11 -1.85
C LEU A 277 -7.85 24.16 -2.11
N ALA A 278 -8.06 25.06 -3.07
CA ALA A 278 -7.16 26.16 -3.38
C ALA A 278 -6.89 27.08 -2.18
N SER A 279 -7.84 27.18 -1.25
CA SER A 279 -7.74 27.99 -0.03
C SER A 279 -7.16 27.25 1.19
N THR A 280 -6.85 25.96 1.05
CA THR A 280 -6.40 25.08 2.15
C THR A 280 -4.87 24.94 2.21
N ALA A 281 -4.37 24.30 3.27
CA ALA A 281 -2.94 24.02 3.46
C ALA A 281 -2.45 22.74 2.74
N ILE A 282 -3.21 22.23 1.77
CA ILE A 282 -2.86 20.99 1.04
C ILE A 282 -1.52 21.17 0.32
N ARG A 283 -0.69 20.13 0.45
CA ARG A 283 0.62 20.02 -0.19
C ARG A 283 0.64 18.98 -1.28
N ASP A 284 -0.01 17.84 -1.06
CA ASP A 284 0.00 16.73 -2.01
C ASP A 284 -1.43 16.28 -2.28
N LEU A 285 -1.87 16.41 -3.54
CA LEU A 285 -3.17 15.96 -4.05
C LEU A 285 -2.98 14.78 -4.99
N TYR A 286 -3.46 13.61 -4.60
CA TYR A 286 -3.44 12.39 -5.39
C TYR A 286 -4.79 12.15 -6.04
N ILE A 287 -4.84 12.15 -7.37
CA ILE A 287 -5.99 11.67 -8.14
C ILE A 287 -5.74 10.19 -8.44
N PHE A 288 -6.49 9.33 -7.75
CA PHE A 288 -6.26 7.90 -7.72
C PHE A 288 -7.39 7.11 -8.36
N GLN A 289 -7.05 6.24 -9.30
CA GLN A 289 -7.98 5.34 -9.98
C GLN A 289 -7.57 3.89 -9.74
N ASN A 290 -8.50 3.04 -9.34
CA ASN A 290 -8.28 1.60 -9.26
C ASN A 290 -9.15 0.81 -10.25
N ASN A 291 -9.15 -0.51 -10.15
CA ASN A 291 -10.03 -1.43 -10.90
C ASN A 291 -11.50 -0.97 -10.95
N TYR A 292 -12.02 -0.44 -9.85
CA TYR A 292 -13.45 -0.14 -9.67
C TYR A 292 -13.85 1.29 -9.98
N SER A 293 -12.90 2.19 -10.27
CA SER A 293 -13.24 3.56 -10.68
C SER A 293 -14.04 3.57 -12.00
N PRO A 294 -14.89 4.57 -12.26
CA PRO A 294 -15.56 4.68 -13.55
C PRO A 294 -14.57 5.06 -14.66
N ASN A 295 -14.73 4.50 -15.86
CA ASN A 295 -13.88 4.81 -17.02
C ASN A 295 -14.18 6.20 -17.63
N TYR A 296 -15.36 6.75 -17.34
CA TYR A 296 -15.88 8.00 -17.90
C TYR A 296 -15.82 9.16 -16.89
N ALA A 297 -14.94 9.09 -15.89
CA ALA A 297 -14.77 10.19 -14.94
C ALA A 297 -14.27 11.45 -15.67
N ALA A 298 -15.00 12.55 -15.53
CA ALA A 298 -14.65 13.82 -16.16
C ALA A 298 -13.40 14.43 -15.50
N ALA A 299 -12.59 15.11 -16.30
CA ALA A 299 -11.52 15.97 -15.79
C ALA A 299 -12.11 17.32 -15.33
N CYS A 300 -11.44 17.97 -14.39
CA CYS A 300 -11.81 19.32 -13.97
C CYS A 300 -11.40 20.35 -15.04
N SER A 301 -12.06 21.50 -15.04
CA SER A 301 -11.83 22.52 -16.06
C SER A 301 -10.47 23.20 -15.89
N GLU A 302 -9.93 23.69 -17.00
CA GLU A 302 -8.67 24.45 -17.00
C GLU A 302 -8.74 25.71 -16.13
N LYS A 303 -9.93 26.32 -16.04
CA LYS A 303 -10.15 27.52 -15.23
C LYS A 303 -9.99 27.21 -13.75
N ALA A 304 -10.55 26.09 -13.29
CA ALA A 304 -10.42 25.64 -11.91
C ALA A 304 -8.95 25.38 -11.56
N TRP A 305 -8.20 24.68 -12.42
CA TRP A 305 -6.78 24.42 -12.21
C TRP A 305 -5.90 25.68 -12.20
N LYS A 306 -6.19 26.65 -13.07
CA LYS A 306 -5.50 27.95 -13.08
C LYS A 306 -5.71 28.71 -11.77
N ASN A 307 -6.93 28.71 -11.23
CA ASN A 307 -7.23 29.32 -9.94
C ASN A 307 -6.54 28.56 -8.79
N PHE A 308 -6.64 27.23 -8.79
CA PHE A 308 -5.97 26.38 -7.80
C PHE A 308 -4.48 26.65 -7.71
N ARG A 309 -3.79 26.74 -8.85
CA ARG A 309 -2.35 27.03 -8.91
C ARG A 309 -2.02 28.44 -8.43
N LYS A 310 -2.89 29.41 -8.70
CA LYS A 310 -2.69 30.81 -8.30
C LYS A 310 -2.78 30.94 -6.78
N ASP A 311 -3.79 30.33 -6.17
CA ASP A 311 -4.10 30.50 -4.75
C ASP A 311 -3.32 29.52 -3.87
N ASN A 312 -2.95 28.34 -4.38
CA ASN A 312 -2.06 27.38 -3.74
C ASN A 312 -0.86 26.98 -4.63
N PRO A 313 0.16 27.86 -4.75
CA PRO A 313 1.31 27.61 -5.63
C PRO A 313 2.27 26.53 -5.12
N LYS A 314 2.12 26.08 -3.88
CA LYS A 314 2.98 25.04 -3.26
C LYS A 314 2.37 23.63 -3.36
N ALA A 315 1.11 23.52 -3.76
CA ALA A 315 0.46 22.23 -3.93
C ALA A 315 1.07 21.47 -5.12
N ARG A 316 1.22 20.16 -4.91
CA ARG A 316 1.72 19.20 -5.87
C ARG A 316 0.60 18.22 -6.20
N VAL A 317 0.44 17.94 -7.48
CA VAL A 317 -0.64 17.06 -7.95
C VAL A 317 -0.05 15.80 -8.57
N HIS A 318 -0.64 14.66 -8.24
CA HIS A 318 -0.12 13.35 -8.56
C HIS A 318 -1.24 12.51 -9.18
N LEU A 319 -1.01 11.96 -10.37
CA LEU A 319 -1.92 11.03 -11.04
C LEU A 319 -1.43 9.60 -10.82
N ARG A 320 -2.30 8.72 -10.31
CA ARG A 320 -1.98 7.30 -10.13
C ARG A 320 -3.12 6.40 -10.58
N ALA A 321 -2.82 5.46 -11.47
CA ALA A 321 -3.75 4.40 -11.87
C ALA A 321 -3.21 3.03 -11.44
N GLU A 322 -4.04 2.25 -10.75
CA GLU A 322 -3.75 0.88 -10.35
C GLU A 322 -4.84 -0.07 -10.80
N SER A 323 -4.59 -0.85 -11.83
CA SER A 323 -5.64 -1.69 -12.40
C SER A 323 -5.06 -2.97 -12.97
N ALA A 324 -5.73 -4.09 -12.72
CA ALA A 324 -5.50 -5.34 -13.43
C ALA A 324 -5.99 -5.25 -14.90
N SER A 325 -6.82 -4.26 -15.22
CA SER A 325 -7.28 -3.95 -16.59
C SER A 325 -6.46 -2.84 -17.25
N GLN A 326 -6.65 -2.64 -18.57
CA GLN A 326 -5.99 -1.59 -19.37
C GLN A 326 -6.54 -0.18 -19.10
N LYS A 327 -6.53 0.22 -17.84
CA LYS A 327 -7.09 1.51 -17.42
C LYS A 327 -6.05 2.61 -17.51
N LEU A 328 -6.46 3.74 -18.08
CA LEU A 328 -5.64 4.94 -18.20
C LEU A 328 -6.01 5.95 -17.11
N VAL A 329 -5.03 6.77 -16.75
CA VAL A 329 -5.27 7.92 -15.86
C VAL A 329 -6.13 8.96 -16.57
N THR A 330 -7.04 9.59 -15.83
CA THR A 330 -7.77 10.76 -16.31
C THR A 330 -6.83 11.96 -16.30
N LEU A 331 -6.37 12.37 -17.48
CA LEU A 331 -5.51 13.55 -17.65
C LEU A 331 -6.27 14.83 -17.29
N GLN A 332 -5.59 15.76 -16.60
CA GLN A 332 -6.12 17.01 -16.08
C GLN A 332 -5.44 18.20 -16.77
N SER A 333 -6.05 18.76 -17.81
CA SER A 333 -5.48 19.88 -18.56
C SER A 333 -5.16 21.08 -17.66
N PHE A 334 -3.97 21.68 -17.84
CA PHE A 334 -3.45 22.82 -17.06
C PHE A 334 -3.23 22.59 -15.55
N ALA A 335 -3.43 21.37 -15.05
CA ALA A 335 -3.10 21.04 -13.66
C ALA A 335 -1.59 21.04 -13.43
N PRO A 336 -1.11 21.45 -12.24
CA PRO A 336 0.31 21.37 -11.89
C PRO A 336 0.70 19.94 -11.51
N ILE A 337 0.70 19.03 -12.50
CA ILE A 337 1.01 17.61 -12.28
C ILE A 337 2.52 17.43 -12.10
N ASN A 338 2.91 16.89 -10.95
CA ASN A 338 4.28 16.56 -10.58
C ASN A 338 4.61 15.08 -10.79
N SER A 339 3.63 14.18 -10.69
CA SER A 339 3.87 12.77 -10.99
C SER A 339 2.75 12.12 -11.77
N VAL A 340 3.11 11.20 -12.66
CA VAL A 340 2.20 10.27 -13.30
C VAL A 340 2.75 8.86 -13.15
N THR A 341 2.04 8.02 -12.40
CA THR A 341 2.48 6.65 -12.09
C THR A 341 1.40 5.64 -12.43
N TYR A 342 1.81 4.50 -12.99
CA TYR A 342 0.92 3.41 -13.35
C TYR A 342 1.33 2.13 -12.64
N ARG A 343 0.36 1.37 -12.15
CA ARG A 343 0.55 -0.01 -11.69
C ARG A 343 -0.49 -0.87 -12.40
N THR A 344 -0.26 -1.03 -13.70
CA THR A 344 -1.20 -1.67 -14.62
C THR A 344 -0.46 -2.64 -15.52
N PRO A 345 -0.39 -3.95 -15.20
CA PRO A 345 0.46 -4.90 -15.89
C PRO A 345 0.09 -5.08 -17.37
N LYS A 346 -1.19 -4.92 -17.73
CA LYS A 346 -1.70 -5.12 -19.11
C LYS A 346 -1.63 -3.88 -20.01
N ASN A 347 -1.37 -2.71 -19.43
CA ASN A 347 -1.39 -1.45 -20.15
C ASN A 347 -0.03 -1.18 -20.81
N LYS A 348 -0.01 -0.86 -22.10
CA LYS A 348 1.21 -0.51 -22.83
C LYS A 348 1.45 1.00 -22.76
N ALA A 349 2.65 1.43 -22.39
CA ALA A 349 3.04 2.82 -22.59
C ALA A 349 3.17 3.09 -24.10
N SER A 350 2.41 4.02 -24.67
CA SER A 350 2.60 4.45 -26.06
C SER A 350 2.18 5.92 -26.26
N LEU A 351 0.99 6.19 -26.79
CA LEU A 351 0.61 7.52 -27.26
C LEU A 351 0.28 8.53 -26.15
N ASP A 352 -0.02 8.05 -24.94
CA ASP A 352 -0.32 8.95 -23.82
C ASP A 352 0.91 9.71 -23.31
N ILE A 353 2.12 9.21 -23.58
CA ILE A 353 3.35 9.93 -23.23
C ILE A 353 3.40 11.30 -23.91
N ILE A 354 3.04 11.38 -25.20
CA ILE A 354 3.05 12.64 -25.95
C ILE A 354 2.09 13.64 -25.31
N LYS A 355 0.86 13.19 -24.99
CA LYS A 355 -0.13 14.03 -24.31
C LYS A 355 0.34 14.50 -22.93
N ILE A 356 0.99 13.62 -22.16
CA ILE A 356 1.55 13.95 -20.85
C ILE A 356 2.65 15.02 -20.97
N ILE A 357 3.54 14.89 -21.97
CA ILE A 357 4.59 15.88 -22.24
C ILE A 357 3.95 17.23 -22.61
N ASP A 358 3.01 17.23 -23.56
CA ASP A 358 2.35 18.45 -24.02
C ASP A 358 1.65 19.21 -22.88
N LEU A 359 1.00 18.47 -21.98
CA LEU A 359 0.26 19.04 -20.86
C LEU A 359 1.14 19.44 -19.67
N TYR A 360 2.19 18.67 -19.35
CA TYR A 360 2.89 18.78 -18.05
C TYR A 360 4.41 18.97 -18.13
N LYS A 361 4.99 19.21 -19.31
CA LYS A 361 6.44 19.38 -19.51
C LYS A 361 7.15 20.25 -18.46
N TYR A 362 6.51 21.31 -17.97
CA TYR A 362 7.13 22.24 -17.02
C TYR A 362 7.02 21.81 -15.55
N THR A 363 6.13 20.88 -15.19
CA THR A 363 5.84 20.51 -13.80
C THR A 363 6.18 19.07 -13.46
N LEU A 364 6.28 18.19 -14.48
CA LEU A 364 6.51 16.77 -14.31
C LEU A 364 7.89 16.49 -13.69
N GLU A 365 7.89 15.80 -12.54
CA GLU A 365 9.08 15.37 -11.81
C GLU A 365 9.26 13.85 -11.80
N THR A 366 8.16 13.09 -11.82
CA THR A 366 8.18 11.64 -11.72
C THR A 366 7.27 11.01 -12.77
N TYR A 367 7.80 10.11 -13.58
CA TYR A 367 7.01 9.29 -14.51
C TYR A 367 7.41 7.83 -14.39
N GLY A 368 6.44 6.91 -14.40
CA GLY A 368 6.80 5.51 -14.55
C GLY A 368 5.70 4.49 -14.40
N HIS A 369 6.06 3.26 -14.78
CA HIS A 369 5.21 2.06 -14.69
C HIS A 369 5.81 1.09 -13.68
N GLU A 370 5.04 0.77 -12.64
CA GLU A 370 5.28 -0.29 -11.67
C GLU A 370 4.76 -1.64 -12.20
N SER A 371 5.11 -2.71 -11.50
CA SER A 371 4.78 -4.12 -11.78
C SER A 371 5.41 -4.70 -13.05
N ILE A 372 5.43 -6.02 -13.16
CA ILE A 372 5.91 -6.73 -14.35
C ILE A 372 4.83 -6.62 -15.45
N PRO A 373 5.20 -6.46 -16.74
CA PRO A 373 4.22 -6.38 -17.82
C PRO A 373 3.64 -7.78 -18.13
N GLU A 374 2.32 -7.84 -18.33
CA GLU A 374 1.57 -9.03 -18.78
C GLU A 374 1.24 -8.93 -20.29
N PHE A 375 2.17 -8.37 -21.07
CA PHE A 375 2.03 -8.27 -22.52
C PHE A 375 3.36 -8.58 -23.19
N GLU A 376 3.30 -9.01 -24.45
CA GLU A 376 4.49 -9.21 -25.27
C GLU A 376 5.17 -7.86 -25.54
N SER A 377 6.44 -7.80 -25.19
CA SER A 377 7.30 -6.65 -25.45
C SER A 377 7.57 -6.50 -26.95
N GLN A 378 7.56 -5.25 -27.43
CA GLN A 378 7.93 -4.95 -28.80
C GLN A 378 9.43 -5.12 -29.00
N ILE A 379 9.79 -5.78 -30.10
CA ILE A 379 11.18 -6.07 -30.48
C ILE A 379 11.68 -4.97 -31.44
N GLU A 380 10.85 -4.55 -32.39
CA GLU A 380 11.21 -3.56 -33.40
C GLU A 380 11.37 -2.16 -32.79
N PHE A 381 12.39 -1.42 -33.25
CA PHE A 381 12.72 -0.10 -32.70
C PHE A 381 11.62 0.95 -32.91
N ASP A 382 10.97 0.94 -34.07
CA ASP A 382 9.95 1.93 -34.43
C ASP A 382 8.66 1.79 -33.61
N GLU A 383 8.38 0.60 -33.08
CA GLU A 383 7.21 0.34 -32.23
C GLU A 383 7.52 0.53 -30.73
N ARG A 384 8.79 0.68 -30.36
CA ARG A 384 9.21 0.85 -28.96
C ARG A 384 9.07 2.30 -28.48
N ILE A 385 9.09 2.45 -27.15
CA ILE A 385 8.93 3.75 -26.49
C ILE A 385 10.24 4.54 -26.37
N ASP A 386 11.36 4.02 -26.87
CA ASP A 386 12.69 4.64 -26.84
C ASP A 386 12.64 6.13 -27.25
N ASN A 387 12.07 6.42 -28.42
CA ASN A 387 11.91 7.79 -28.94
C ASN A 387 11.09 8.69 -28.00
N LEU A 388 10.00 8.15 -27.44
CA LEU A 388 9.06 8.89 -26.61
C LEU A 388 9.66 9.23 -25.23
N LEU A 389 10.43 8.31 -24.66
CA LEU A 389 11.12 8.52 -23.39
C LEU A 389 12.23 9.56 -23.53
N ILE A 390 13.00 9.51 -24.61
CA ILE A 390 14.03 10.53 -24.89
C ILE A 390 13.39 11.90 -25.10
N LEU A 391 12.27 11.95 -25.82
CA LEU A 391 11.49 13.18 -25.98
C LEU A 391 11.03 13.72 -24.62
N MET A 392 10.55 12.86 -23.72
CA MET A 392 10.16 13.23 -22.37
C MET A 392 11.33 13.81 -21.58
N ALA A 393 12.47 13.11 -21.54
CA ALA A 393 13.66 13.57 -20.83
C ALA A 393 14.18 14.92 -21.37
N ARG A 394 14.07 15.14 -22.69
CA ARG A 394 14.47 16.41 -23.32
C ARG A 394 13.52 17.56 -23.03
N GLN A 395 12.20 17.32 -23.05
CA GLN A 395 11.20 18.36 -22.90
C GLN A 395 10.82 18.65 -21.44
N CYS A 396 11.04 17.72 -20.52
CA CYS A 396 10.69 17.84 -19.11
C CYS A 396 11.94 18.15 -18.27
N PRO A 397 12.33 19.42 -18.08
CA PRO A 397 13.57 19.77 -17.37
C PRO A 397 13.54 19.39 -15.89
N ASN A 398 12.36 19.25 -15.28
CA ASN A 398 12.21 18.94 -13.86
C ASN A 398 12.13 17.44 -13.56
N LEU A 399 12.28 16.57 -14.57
CA LEU A 399 12.20 15.13 -14.43
C LEU A 399 13.35 14.61 -13.55
N LYS A 400 13.00 14.09 -12.37
CA LYS A 400 13.91 13.54 -11.35
C LYS A 400 13.86 12.04 -11.26
N SER A 401 12.70 11.42 -11.51
CA SER A 401 12.52 9.99 -11.40
C SER A 401 11.84 9.42 -12.65
N LEU A 402 12.43 8.37 -13.21
CA LEU A 402 11.92 7.67 -14.37
C LEU A 402 11.96 6.15 -14.13
N THR A 403 10.79 5.51 -14.12
CA THR A 403 10.68 4.03 -14.00
C THR A 403 10.17 3.44 -15.30
N ILE A 404 11.00 2.62 -15.95
CA ILE A 404 10.76 2.03 -17.26
C ILE A 404 10.60 0.53 -17.11
N ARG A 405 9.49 0.01 -17.63
CA ARG A 405 9.13 -1.40 -17.58
C ARG A 405 9.19 -2.06 -18.96
N GLU A 406 8.84 -1.31 -20.00
CA GLU A 406 8.86 -1.72 -21.40
C GLU A 406 10.28 -1.98 -21.91
N SER A 407 10.37 -2.68 -23.04
CA SER A 407 11.66 -2.93 -23.67
C SER A 407 12.32 -1.65 -24.17
N ILE A 408 13.62 -1.52 -23.90
CA ILE A 408 14.43 -0.35 -24.25
C ILE A 408 15.84 -0.79 -24.62
N SER A 409 16.48 -0.08 -25.56
CA SER A 409 17.88 -0.38 -25.91
C SER A 409 18.89 0.22 -24.93
N THR A 410 20.05 -0.42 -24.83
CA THR A 410 21.21 0.10 -24.09
C THR A 410 21.63 1.48 -24.59
N SER A 411 21.57 1.70 -25.91
CA SER A 411 21.85 3.01 -26.52
C SER A 411 20.86 4.10 -26.09
N SER A 412 19.56 3.80 -26.04
CA SER A 412 18.54 4.74 -25.54
C SER A 412 18.72 5.06 -24.05
N LEU A 413 19.12 4.09 -23.22
CA LEU A 413 19.38 4.33 -21.81
C LEU A 413 20.56 5.29 -21.58
N LEU A 414 21.63 5.15 -22.36
CA LEU A 414 22.77 6.08 -22.32
C LEU A 414 22.36 7.50 -22.73
N LEU A 415 21.53 7.61 -23.77
CA LEU A 415 20.98 8.90 -24.19
C LEU A 415 20.07 9.51 -23.12
N LEU A 416 19.21 8.72 -22.48
CA LEU A 416 18.36 9.17 -21.38
C LEU A 416 19.18 9.71 -20.21
N ALA A 417 20.22 8.98 -19.78
CA ALA A 417 21.09 9.42 -18.71
C ALA A 417 21.82 10.73 -19.06
N LYS A 418 22.22 10.90 -20.32
CA LYS A 418 22.93 12.10 -20.78
C LYS A 418 22.02 13.32 -20.94
N ILE A 419 20.81 13.12 -21.48
CA ILE A 419 19.83 14.19 -21.74
C ILE A 419 19.11 14.59 -20.46
N GLY A 420 18.79 13.63 -19.59
CA GLY A 420 18.13 13.84 -18.30
C GLY A 420 19.09 14.38 -17.24
N ILE A 421 19.55 15.63 -17.40
CA ILE A 421 20.54 16.26 -16.51
C ILE A 421 20.10 16.26 -15.03
N ASN A 422 18.79 16.37 -14.77
CA ASN A 422 18.21 16.40 -13.43
C ASN A 422 17.70 15.04 -12.94
N LEU A 423 17.92 13.97 -13.71
CA LEU A 423 17.48 12.63 -13.36
C LEU A 423 18.32 12.10 -12.20
N ILE A 424 17.66 11.70 -11.11
CA ILE A 424 18.27 11.16 -9.90
C ILE A 424 17.99 9.66 -9.79
N GLU A 425 16.75 9.27 -10.10
CA GLU A 425 16.27 7.89 -10.00
C GLU A 425 15.90 7.37 -11.39
N LEU A 426 16.68 6.41 -11.90
CA LEU A 426 16.39 5.70 -13.14
C LEU A 426 16.19 4.22 -12.81
N ASN A 427 14.97 3.72 -12.90
CA ASN A 427 14.63 2.35 -12.54
C ASN A 427 14.26 1.57 -13.81
N VAL A 428 15.06 0.57 -14.16
CA VAL A 428 14.88 -0.20 -15.41
C VAL A 428 15.05 -1.69 -15.13
N ARG A 429 14.18 -2.50 -15.73
CA ARG A 429 14.20 -3.96 -15.64
C ARG A 429 15.29 -4.54 -16.54
N LYS A 430 16.23 -5.31 -15.98
CA LYS A 430 17.37 -5.90 -16.71
C LYS A 430 16.97 -6.81 -17.88
N SER A 431 15.86 -7.54 -17.75
CA SER A 431 15.34 -8.44 -18.79
C SER A 431 14.64 -7.70 -19.94
N ALA A 432 14.21 -6.45 -19.73
CA ALA A 432 13.61 -5.60 -20.76
C ALA A 432 14.67 -4.84 -21.58
N VAL A 433 15.95 -4.86 -21.15
CA VAL A 433 17.02 -4.16 -21.86
C VAL A 433 17.55 -5.00 -23.03
N ILE A 434 17.51 -4.42 -24.23
CA ILE A 434 18.02 -4.98 -25.48
C ILE A 434 19.43 -4.41 -25.73
N GLU A 435 20.41 -5.30 -25.94
CA GLU A 435 21.80 -4.95 -26.20
C GLU A 435 22.00 -4.58 -27.68
N GLN A 436 21.48 -3.42 -28.07
CA GLN A 436 21.55 -2.95 -29.45
C GLN A 436 21.80 -1.44 -29.54
N MET A 437 22.52 -1.07 -30.59
CA MET A 437 22.71 0.30 -31.02
C MET A 437 21.73 0.57 -32.17
N ASP A 438 20.53 1.06 -31.81
CA ASP A 438 19.43 1.21 -32.76
C ASP A 438 19.37 2.60 -33.39
N TRP A 439 20.11 3.56 -32.84
CA TRP A 439 20.03 4.95 -33.25
C TRP A 439 20.88 5.26 -34.48
N PRO A 440 20.31 5.78 -35.57
CA PRO A 440 21.11 6.28 -36.68
C PRO A 440 21.95 7.46 -36.21
N LYS A 441 23.10 7.69 -36.87
CA LYS A 441 23.97 8.83 -36.56
C LYS A 441 23.22 10.13 -36.81
N ASN A 442 22.88 10.83 -35.74
CA ASN A 442 22.31 12.17 -35.83
C ASN A 442 23.39 13.13 -36.37
N PRO A 443 23.07 14.01 -37.33
CA PRO A 443 23.99 15.04 -37.82
C PRO A 443 24.61 15.92 -36.73
N ASP A 444 23.90 16.10 -35.61
CA ASP A 444 24.35 16.93 -34.49
C ASP A 444 25.37 16.22 -33.57
N TRP A 445 25.65 14.93 -33.79
CA TRP A 445 26.57 14.15 -32.97
C TRP A 445 28.00 14.19 -33.52
N SER A 446 28.97 14.44 -32.64
CA SER A 446 30.38 14.28 -32.99
C SER A 446 30.72 12.79 -33.24
N ASP A 447 31.74 12.56 -34.06
CA ASP A 447 32.25 11.21 -34.34
C ASP A 447 32.66 10.49 -33.05
N ASP A 448 33.30 11.20 -32.13
CA ASP A 448 33.70 10.68 -30.82
C ASP A 448 32.49 10.28 -29.96
N PHE A 449 31.41 11.06 -29.98
CA PHE A 449 30.20 10.75 -29.23
C PHE A 449 29.50 9.51 -29.78
N PHE A 450 29.44 9.38 -31.10
CA PHE A 450 28.86 8.22 -31.76
C PHE A 450 29.69 6.95 -31.50
N ALA A 451 31.02 7.05 -31.56
CA ALA A 451 31.92 5.96 -31.23
C ALA A 451 31.80 5.53 -29.75
N TRP A 452 31.73 6.50 -28.83
CA TRP A 452 31.47 6.24 -27.42
C TRP A 452 30.14 5.51 -27.23
N LEU A 453 29.06 5.96 -27.89
CA LEU A 453 27.75 5.34 -27.76
C LEU A 453 27.76 3.88 -28.25
N GLN A 454 28.44 3.59 -29.37
CA GLN A 454 28.60 2.22 -29.87
C GLN A 454 29.37 1.31 -28.91
N ILE A 455 30.47 1.80 -28.34
CA ILE A 455 31.30 1.02 -27.40
C ILE A 455 30.53 0.78 -26.09
N SER A 456 29.89 1.83 -25.58
CA SER A 456 29.17 1.81 -24.30
C SER A 456 27.87 1.03 -24.36
N SER A 457 27.21 0.94 -25.52
CA SER A 457 25.98 0.16 -25.72
C SER A 457 26.22 -1.33 -25.98
N SER A 458 27.48 -1.76 -26.16
CA SER A 458 27.84 -3.13 -26.57
C SER A 458 27.54 -4.22 -25.53
N SER A 459 27.46 -3.86 -24.25
CA SER A 459 27.09 -4.78 -23.17
C SER A 459 26.36 -4.06 -22.04
N LYS A 460 25.48 -4.79 -21.33
CA LYS A 460 24.76 -4.26 -20.16
C LYS A 460 25.72 -3.75 -19.07
N GLU A 461 26.84 -4.45 -18.85
CA GLU A 461 27.83 -4.07 -17.85
C GLU A 461 28.56 -2.76 -18.20
N SER A 462 28.87 -2.56 -19.48
CA SER A 462 29.47 -1.32 -19.96
C SER A 462 28.50 -0.15 -19.78
N THR A 463 27.24 -0.37 -20.17
CA THR A 463 26.15 0.61 -20.00
C THR A 463 25.93 0.97 -18.52
N GLU A 464 25.93 -0.01 -17.61
CA GLU A 464 25.80 0.24 -16.17
C GLU A 464 26.92 1.11 -15.60
N LYS A 465 28.18 0.86 -16.02
CA LYS A 465 29.34 1.65 -15.60
C LYS A 465 29.22 3.10 -16.06
N GLU A 466 28.89 3.32 -17.32
CA GLU A 466 28.76 4.65 -17.90
C GLU A 466 27.59 5.43 -17.30
N ILE A 467 26.42 4.80 -17.14
CA ILE A 467 25.27 5.44 -16.49
C ILE A 467 25.59 5.79 -15.03
N SER A 468 26.29 4.90 -14.30
CA SER A 468 26.74 5.18 -12.94
C SER A 468 27.66 6.41 -12.86
N GLN A 469 28.55 6.58 -13.85
CA GLN A 469 29.41 7.75 -13.94
C GLN A 469 28.62 9.03 -14.24
N ILE A 470 27.65 8.96 -15.16
CA ILE A 470 26.81 10.10 -15.55
C ILE A 470 25.92 10.56 -14.39
N LEU A 471 25.22 9.63 -13.73
CA LEU A 471 24.33 9.91 -12.60
C LEU A 471 25.08 10.16 -11.29
N ARG A 472 26.39 9.89 -11.25
CA ARG A 472 27.25 10.00 -10.05
C ARG A 472 26.75 9.16 -8.86
N CYS A 473 26.08 8.06 -9.16
CA CYS A 473 25.58 7.11 -8.18
C CYS A 473 25.86 5.68 -8.66
N ARG A 474 25.88 4.71 -7.74
CA ARG A 474 26.01 3.30 -8.13
C ARG A 474 24.69 2.84 -8.73
N TRP A 475 24.60 2.88 -10.05
CA TRP A 475 23.41 2.50 -10.81
C TRP A 475 23.57 1.07 -11.35
N ILE A 476 22.54 0.26 -11.19
CA ILE A 476 22.50 -1.14 -11.64
C ILE A 476 21.10 -1.40 -12.21
N MET A 477 21.02 -2.17 -13.31
CA MET A 477 19.73 -2.61 -13.83
C MET A 477 19.07 -3.57 -12.83
N MET A 478 17.77 -3.39 -12.58
CA MET A 478 17.08 -4.15 -11.54
C MET A 478 16.72 -5.56 -12.02
N SER A 479 16.86 -6.56 -11.15
CA SER A 479 16.29 -7.89 -11.37
C SER A 479 14.76 -7.83 -11.33
N ASP A 480 14.10 -8.80 -11.94
CA ASP A 480 12.64 -8.88 -11.97
C ASP A 480 12.03 -8.92 -10.55
N GLU A 481 12.63 -9.69 -9.65
CA GLU A 481 12.22 -9.77 -8.24
C GLU A 481 12.34 -8.42 -7.51
N SER A 482 13.39 -7.65 -7.83
CA SER A 482 13.61 -6.32 -7.24
C SER A 482 12.63 -5.30 -7.84
N PHE A 483 12.37 -5.41 -9.15
CA PHE A 483 11.43 -4.55 -9.87
C PHE A 483 9.99 -4.78 -9.40
N GLU A 484 9.59 -6.02 -9.11
CA GLU A 484 8.26 -6.32 -8.59
C GLU A 484 8.02 -5.71 -7.20
N LYS A 485 9.07 -5.63 -6.37
CA LYS A 485 9.03 -4.99 -5.05
C LYS A 485 9.15 -3.47 -5.11
N LEU A 486 9.50 -2.90 -6.27
CA LEU A 486 9.67 -1.46 -6.43
C LEU A 486 8.31 -0.76 -6.20
N LYS A 487 8.33 0.23 -5.32
CA LYS A 487 7.25 1.20 -5.17
C LYS A 487 7.82 2.58 -5.46
N ILE A 488 7.24 3.29 -6.42
CA ILE A 488 7.69 4.64 -6.76
C ILE A 488 7.46 5.54 -5.54
N SER A 489 8.51 6.24 -5.13
CA SER A 489 8.56 7.08 -3.92
C SER A 489 7.75 8.36 -4.12
N LEU A 490 6.44 8.29 -3.87
CA LEU A 490 5.57 9.46 -3.87
C LEU A 490 5.51 10.06 -2.44
N SER A 491 5.87 11.33 -2.30
CA SER A 491 5.98 12.02 -1.00
C SER A 491 4.67 12.03 -0.22
N GLY A 492 4.60 11.30 0.89
CA GLY A 492 3.38 11.26 1.72
C GLY A 492 2.31 10.29 1.22
N PHE A 493 2.55 9.59 0.11
CA PHE A 493 1.70 8.49 -0.35
C PHE A 493 2.11 7.19 0.34
N SER A 494 1.22 6.65 1.17
CA SER A 494 1.33 5.29 1.70
C SER A 494 0.02 4.59 1.40
N MET A 495 0.07 3.45 0.70
CA MET A 495 -1.12 2.66 0.40
C MET A 495 -1.49 1.75 1.58
#